data_AF-A0A293MW26-F1
#
_entry.id   AF-A0A293MW26-F1
#
_cell.length_a   1.000
_cell.length_b   1.000
_cell.length_c   1.000
_cell.angle_alpha   90.00
_cell.angle_beta   90.00
_cell.angle_gamma   90.00
#
_symmetry.space_group_name_H-M   'P 1'
#
loop_
_entity.id
_entity.type
_entity.pdbx_description
1 polymer ?
#
loop_
_entity_poly.entity_id
_entity_poly.type
_entity_poly.pdbx_seq_one_letter_code
_entity_poly.pdbx_strand_id
1 'polypeptide(L)'
;MMLAFITTLAVVTSTVAGLYDSTSDVVQLSSANFKNRVLDSEEIWVVEFFAPWCGHCQALVSEYNKLATALKGIVKVGAVDADQDKALGGQYGVRGFPTIKIFGANKNSPTDYSGPRTADGLVASALQEVRKLVDHRLGKKTSSGGGAKSDDVVQLDDTNFKELVLDSEDLWLVEFFAPWCGHCKNLAPHWAKAATELKGQVKLGAVDATAYQGLASQYGVQGYPTIKYFPAGKKDRHSAEDYNGGRTSGDIVQWALEKVAENAPAPELKQITKGSVLDETCEGTQLCVVSILPHIYDCQSECRNGYLETLKQLGEKFKRNRWGWLWSEAMAQPQLEEALEMGGFGYPAMAVLNTRKMKYSLLKGSFSFKGINEFLREVSVGRGSSVPVKGAKLPDVVEVEPWDGKDAPLEQPEDIDLSDVELDSDADAKPHTEL
;
A
#
# COMPACT_ATOMS: atom_id res chain seq x y z
N MET A 1 -62.97 -9.87 -80.42
CA MET A 1 -62.02 -8.74 -80.29
C MET A 1 -61.60 -8.67 -78.83
N MET A 2 -60.31 -8.85 -78.56
CA MET A 2 -59.69 -9.04 -77.24
C MET A 2 -60.00 -7.91 -76.25
N LEU A 3 -60.49 -8.25 -75.05
CA LEU A 3 -60.49 -7.33 -73.90
C LEU A 3 -59.10 -7.36 -73.24
N ALA A 4 -58.40 -6.23 -73.28
CA ALA A 4 -57.13 -6.03 -72.59
C ALA A 4 -57.40 -5.50 -71.17
N PHE A 5 -57.04 -6.29 -70.16
CA PHE A 5 -56.94 -5.85 -68.77
C PHE A 5 -55.70 -4.98 -68.61
N ILE A 6 -55.88 -3.70 -68.29
CA ILE A 6 -54.79 -2.80 -67.88
C ILE A 6 -54.62 -2.99 -66.37
N THR A 7 -53.59 -3.74 -65.97
CA THR A 7 -53.12 -3.82 -64.59
C THR A 7 -52.23 -2.61 -64.30
N THR A 8 -52.77 -1.64 -63.55
CA THR A 8 -51.98 -0.57 -62.93
C THR A 8 -51.10 -1.15 -61.83
N LEU A 9 -49.80 -1.28 -62.12
CA LEU A 9 -48.76 -1.63 -61.16
C LEU A 9 -48.54 -0.42 -60.24
N ALA A 10 -49.10 -0.47 -59.03
CA ALA A 10 -48.77 0.49 -57.97
C ALA A 10 -47.33 0.24 -57.52
N VAL A 11 -46.40 1.08 -57.97
CA VAL A 11 -45.04 1.13 -57.44
C VAL A 11 -45.12 1.73 -56.04
N VAL A 12 -45.18 0.87 -55.04
CA VAL A 12 -44.93 1.25 -53.64
C VAL A 12 -43.44 1.54 -53.54
N THR A 13 -43.08 2.82 -53.61
CA THR A 13 -41.75 3.27 -53.22
C THR A 13 -41.64 3.12 -51.72
N SER A 14 -41.12 1.98 -51.26
CA SER A 14 -40.65 1.83 -49.88
C SER A 14 -39.47 2.79 -49.69
N THR A 15 -39.76 4.01 -49.23
CA THR A 15 -38.76 4.89 -48.64
C THR A 15 -38.28 4.20 -47.37
N VAL A 16 -37.10 3.58 -47.41
CA VAL A 16 -36.44 3.00 -46.24
C VAL A 16 -36.12 4.16 -45.30
N ALA A 17 -36.99 4.39 -44.32
CA ALA A 17 -36.71 5.32 -43.23
C ALA A 17 -35.56 4.70 -42.40
N GLY A 18 -34.39 5.33 -42.47
CA GLY A 18 -33.29 4.99 -41.56
C GLY A 18 -33.73 5.19 -40.11
N LEU A 19 -33.11 4.44 -39.19
CA LEU A 19 -33.44 4.46 -37.76
C LEU A 19 -33.33 5.87 -37.13
N TYR A 20 -32.55 6.75 -37.75
CA TYR A 20 -32.41 8.16 -37.41
C TYR A 20 -32.81 9.02 -38.61
N ASP A 21 -33.76 9.93 -38.41
CA ASP A 21 -34.23 10.84 -39.45
C ASP A 21 -33.35 12.09 -39.57
N SER A 22 -33.67 12.96 -40.54
CA SER A 22 -32.92 14.20 -40.81
C SER A 22 -33.07 15.29 -39.73
N THR A 23 -33.96 15.10 -38.76
CA THR A 23 -34.14 16.01 -37.62
C THR A 23 -33.26 15.63 -36.44
N SER A 24 -32.71 14.41 -36.44
CA SER A 24 -31.73 13.96 -35.45
C SER A 24 -30.37 14.64 -35.62
N ASP A 25 -29.70 14.92 -34.49
CA ASP A 25 -28.29 15.31 -34.48
C ASP A 25 -27.33 14.15 -34.81
N VAL A 26 -27.85 12.92 -34.95
CA VAL A 26 -27.08 11.72 -35.33
C VAL A 26 -26.75 11.77 -36.81
N VAL A 27 -25.46 11.74 -37.13
CA VAL A 27 -24.97 11.79 -38.51
C VAL A 27 -25.07 10.42 -39.16
N GLN A 28 -25.81 10.33 -40.27
CA GLN A 28 -25.85 9.11 -41.07
C GLN A 28 -24.53 8.87 -41.81
N LEU A 29 -23.95 7.69 -41.59
CA LEU A 29 -22.66 7.26 -42.12
C LEU A 29 -22.82 6.04 -43.02
N SER A 30 -21.98 5.98 -44.05
CA SER A 30 -21.91 4.86 -45.00
C SER A 30 -20.50 4.75 -45.56
N SER A 31 -20.19 3.66 -46.26
CA SER A 31 -18.90 3.45 -46.93
C SER A 31 -18.48 4.62 -47.82
N ALA A 32 -19.45 5.34 -48.41
CA ALA A 32 -19.19 6.48 -49.26
C ALA A 32 -18.65 7.72 -48.51
N ASN A 33 -18.99 7.88 -47.23
CA ASN A 33 -18.65 9.08 -46.46
C ASN A 33 -17.83 8.82 -45.19
N PHE A 34 -17.71 7.55 -44.76
CA PHE A 34 -17.10 7.18 -43.48
C PHE A 34 -15.66 7.65 -43.38
N LYS A 35 -14.88 7.43 -44.44
CA LYS A 35 -13.47 7.86 -44.48
C LYS A 35 -13.36 9.37 -44.26
N ASN A 36 -14.00 10.16 -45.10
CA ASN A 36 -13.86 11.61 -45.09
C ASN A 36 -14.47 12.26 -43.83
N ARG A 37 -15.53 11.66 -43.26
CA ARG A 37 -16.21 12.21 -42.07
C ARG A 37 -15.57 11.76 -40.76
N VAL A 38 -15.18 10.48 -40.66
CA VAL A 38 -14.70 9.88 -39.40
C VAL A 38 -13.19 9.76 -39.39
N LEU A 39 -12.60 9.12 -40.40
CA LEU A 39 -11.17 8.77 -40.40
C LEU A 39 -10.26 9.97 -40.68
N ASP A 40 -10.69 10.88 -41.56
CA ASP A 40 -9.92 12.08 -41.91
C ASP A 40 -10.23 13.27 -40.97
N SER A 41 -11.15 13.09 -40.00
CA SER A 41 -11.52 14.12 -39.03
C SER A 41 -10.66 14.07 -37.78
N GLU A 42 -10.34 15.24 -37.21
CA GLU A 42 -9.70 15.33 -35.89
C GLU A 42 -10.68 15.17 -34.73
N GLU A 43 -11.98 15.19 -35.00
CA GLU A 43 -13.03 15.13 -33.97
C GLU A 43 -13.17 13.70 -33.42
N ILE A 44 -13.56 13.56 -32.16
CA ILE A 44 -13.92 12.27 -31.59
C ILE A 44 -15.29 11.85 -32.16
N TRP A 45 -15.43 10.58 -32.53
CA TRP A 45 -16.70 10.03 -33.02
C TRP A 45 -17.19 8.87 -32.17
N VAL A 46 -18.46 8.90 -31.79
CA VAL A 46 -19.19 7.72 -31.29
C VAL A 46 -20.04 7.20 -32.43
N VAL A 47 -19.80 5.97 -32.87
CA VAL A 47 -20.46 5.36 -34.02
C VAL A 47 -21.24 4.13 -33.59
N GLU A 48 -22.55 4.13 -33.83
CA GLU A 48 -23.39 2.94 -33.71
C GLU A 48 -23.45 2.20 -35.06
N PHE A 49 -23.15 0.91 -35.04
CA PHE A 49 -23.44 -0.02 -36.11
C PHE A 49 -24.73 -0.77 -35.77
N PHE A 50 -25.77 -0.56 -36.56
CA PHE A 50 -27.12 -1.06 -36.29
C PHE A 50 -27.72 -1.82 -37.48
N ALA A 51 -28.89 -2.42 -37.26
CA ALA A 51 -29.76 -2.94 -38.30
C ALA A 51 -31.21 -2.48 -38.04
N PRO A 52 -31.98 -2.04 -39.07
CA PRO A 52 -33.32 -1.46 -38.86
C PRO A 52 -34.33 -2.40 -38.18
N TRP A 53 -34.19 -3.71 -38.41
CA TRP A 53 -35.04 -4.75 -37.85
C TRP A 53 -34.67 -5.15 -36.41
N CYS A 54 -33.57 -4.63 -35.85
CA CYS A 54 -33.08 -5.03 -34.53
C CYS A 54 -33.80 -4.26 -33.40
N GLY A 55 -34.58 -4.98 -32.58
CA GLY A 55 -35.31 -4.38 -31.46
C GLY A 55 -34.41 -3.69 -30.42
N HIS A 56 -33.19 -4.17 -30.19
CA HIS A 56 -32.23 -3.49 -29.31
C HIS A 56 -31.70 -2.16 -29.88
N CYS A 57 -31.62 -2.04 -31.21
CA CYS A 57 -31.27 -0.78 -31.86
C CYS A 57 -32.44 0.20 -31.74
N GLN A 58 -33.66 -0.27 -32.00
CA GLN A 58 -34.88 0.54 -31.83
C GLN A 58 -35.05 1.08 -30.41
N ALA A 59 -34.75 0.28 -29.39
CA ALA A 59 -34.79 0.70 -27.99
C ALA A 59 -33.72 1.76 -27.64
N LEU A 60 -32.59 1.77 -28.36
CA LEU A 60 -31.48 2.69 -28.14
C LEU A 60 -31.73 4.09 -28.76
N VAL A 61 -32.59 4.20 -29.77
CA VAL A 61 -32.81 5.45 -30.54
C VAL A 61 -33.04 6.68 -29.66
N SER A 62 -33.89 6.57 -28.65
CA SER A 62 -34.20 7.70 -27.76
C SER A 62 -32.95 8.18 -26.99
N GLU A 63 -32.19 7.25 -26.41
CA GLU A 63 -30.98 7.57 -25.66
C GLU A 63 -29.84 8.03 -26.58
N TYR A 64 -29.75 7.50 -27.81
CA TYR A 64 -28.74 7.88 -28.79
C TYR A 64 -29.00 9.28 -29.39
N ASN A 65 -30.27 9.65 -29.59
CA ASN A 65 -30.63 11.02 -29.95
C ASN A 65 -30.27 12.01 -28.82
N LYS A 66 -30.58 11.67 -27.56
CA LYS A 66 -30.18 12.49 -26.40
C LYS A 66 -28.66 12.66 -26.34
N LEU A 67 -27.90 11.59 -26.57
CA LEU A 67 -26.44 11.61 -26.65
C LEU A 67 -25.96 12.60 -27.72
N ALA A 68 -26.49 12.50 -28.94
CA ALA A 68 -26.09 13.36 -30.06
C ALA A 68 -26.37 14.84 -29.78
N THR A 69 -27.52 15.15 -29.19
CA THR A 69 -27.87 16.51 -28.80
C THR A 69 -27.01 17.02 -27.63
N ALA A 70 -26.76 16.19 -26.61
CA ALA A 70 -25.95 16.58 -25.45
C ALA A 70 -24.48 16.82 -25.79
N LEU A 71 -23.93 16.07 -26.75
CA LEU A 71 -22.53 16.19 -27.19
C LEU A 71 -22.33 17.11 -28.39
N LYS A 72 -23.38 17.81 -28.83
CA LYS A 72 -23.35 18.69 -30.00
C LYS A 72 -22.24 19.74 -29.86
N GLY A 73 -21.29 19.71 -30.80
CA GLY A 73 -20.13 20.60 -30.82
C GLY A 73 -18.93 20.13 -29.99
N ILE A 74 -19.04 19.03 -29.25
CA ILE A 74 -17.96 18.44 -28.44
C ILE A 74 -17.47 17.12 -29.05
N VAL A 75 -18.41 16.21 -29.36
CA VAL A 75 -18.14 14.89 -29.94
C VAL A 75 -19.18 14.63 -31.03
N LYS A 76 -18.76 14.05 -32.15
CA LYS A 76 -19.67 13.68 -33.23
C LYS A 76 -20.30 12.33 -32.93
N VAL A 77 -21.60 12.22 -33.20
CA VAL A 77 -22.36 10.99 -33.02
C VAL A 77 -22.88 10.58 -34.39
N GLY A 78 -22.62 9.33 -34.78
CA GLY A 78 -23.00 8.84 -36.09
C GLY A 78 -23.54 7.42 -36.06
N ALA A 79 -24.30 7.05 -37.08
CA ALA A 79 -24.89 5.73 -37.20
C ALA A 79 -24.62 5.13 -38.58
N VAL A 80 -24.31 3.84 -38.61
CA VAL A 80 -24.10 3.04 -39.82
C VAL A 80 -25.12 1.92 -39.82
N ASP A 81 -25.95 1.85 -40.86
CA ASP A 81 -26.75 0.67 -41.16
C ASP A 81 -25.81 -0.42 -41.71
N ALA A 82 -25.36 -1.30 -40.80
CA ALA A 82 -24.42 -2.36 -41.11
C ALA A 82 -25.11 -3.63 -41.65
N ASP A 83 -26.45 -3.64 -41.71
CA ASP A 83 -27.19 -4.66 -42.45
C ASP A 83 -27.17 -4.37 -43.96
N GLN A 84 -27.25 -3.09 -44.33
CA GLN A 84 -27.03 -2.65 -45.70
C GLN A 84 -25.54 -2.57 -46.06
N ASP A 85 -24.71 -2.00 -45.18
CA ASP A 85 -23.29 -1.80 -45.41
C ASP A 85 -22.43 -2.85 -44.68
N LYS A 86 -22.60 -4.11 -45.11
CA LYS A 86 -21.93 -5.26 -44.49
C LYS A 86 -20.41 -5.22 -44.60
N ALA A 87 -19.87 -4.58 -45.64
CA ALA A 87 -18.44 -4.44 -45.83
C ALA A 87 -17.84 -3.53 -44.75
N LEU A 88 -18.46 -2.36 -44.51
CA LEU A 88 -18.02 -1.45 -43.47
C LEU A 88 -18.20 -2.05 -42.06
N GLY A 89 -19.34 -2.70 -41.80
CA GLY A 89 -19.56 -3.43 -40.54
C GLY A 89 -18.53 -4.54 -40.31
N GLY A 90 -18.25 -5.34 -41.36
CA GLY A 90 -17.26 -6.40 -41.33
C GLY A 90 -15.84 -5.90 -41.10
N GLN A 91 -15.46 -4.78 -41.72
CA GLN A 91 -14.14 -4.15 -41.54
C GLN A 91 -13.86 -3.82 -40.07
N TYR A 92 -14.87 -3.40 -39.31
CA TYR A 92 -14.74 -3.10 -37.88
C TYR A 92 -15.14 -4.27 -36.98
N GLY A 93 -15.31 -5.48 -37.52
CA GLY A 93 -15.58 -6.68 -36.74
C GLY A 93 -16.94 -6.69 -36.05
N VAL A 94 -17.95 -6.03 -36.62
CA VAL A 94 -19.31 -6.01 -36.08
C VAL A 94 -19.93 -7.41 -36.26
N ARG A 95 -20.20 -8.09 -35.13
CA ARG A 95 -20.79 -9.45 -35.10
C ARG A 95 -22.24 -9.48 -34.63
N GLY A 96 -22.78 -8.36 -34.20
CA GLY A 96 -24.14 -8.25 -33.70
C GLY A 96 -24.56 -6.79 -33.52
N PHE A 97 -25.85 -6.56 -33.33
CA PHE A 97 -26.43 -5.22 -33.28
C PHE A 97 -27.16 -4.95 -31.96
N PRO A 98 -27.12 -3.71 -31.43
CA PRO A 98 -26.21 -2.62 -31.85
C PRO A 98 -24.80 -2.85 -31.32
N THR A 99 -23.79 -2.52 -32.13
CA THR A 99 -22.38 -2.42 -31.70
C THR A 99 -21.97 -0.96 -31.75
N ILE A 100 -21.48 -0.41 -30.64
CA ILE A 100 -21.06 0.99 -30.56
C ILE A 100 -19.54 1.02 -30.46
N LYS A 101 -18.89 1.84 -31.29
CA LYS A 101 -17.44 2.05 -31.29
C LYS A 101 -17.12 3.53 -31.13
N ILE A 102 -16.07 3.82 -30.37
CA ILE A 102 -15.56 5.17 -30.19
C ILE A 102 -14.25 5.32 -30.97
N PHE A 103 -14.25 6.23 -31.93
CA PHE A 103 -13.10 6.59 -32.74
C PHE A 103 -12.40 7.80 -32.10
N GLY A 104 -11.42 7.49 -31.25
CA GLY A 104 -10.62 8.45 -30.51
C GLY A 104 -9.61 9.22 -31.37
N ALA A 105 -8.55 9.75 -30.75
CA ALA A 105 -7.49 10.47 -31.47
C ALA A 105 -6.82 9.61 -32.56
N ASN A 106 -6.55 8.34 -32.24
CA ASN A 106 -6.08 7.35 -33.22
C ASN A 106 -7.28 6.66 -33.89
N LYS A 107 -7.65 7.14 -35.09
CA LYS A 107 -8.77 6.61 -35.87
C LYS A 107 -8.60 5.16 -36.32
N ASN A 108 -7.37 4.66 -36.34
CA ASN A 108 -7.06 3.29 -36.75
C ASN A 108 -7.28 2.26 -35.63
N SER A 109 -7.52 2.71 -34.40
CA SER A 109 -7.72 1.83 -33.24
C SER A 109 -8.99 2.22 -32.47
N PRO A 110 -10.18 2.09 -33.08
CA PRO A 110 -11.44 2.38 -32.39
C PRO A 110 -11.69 1.38 -31.25
N THR A 111 -12.27 1.87 -30.16
CA THR A 111 -12.57 1.05 -28.98
C THR A 111 -14.04 0.66 -28.92
N ASP A 112 -14.32 -0.59 -28.54
CA ASP A 112 -15.69 -1.07 -28.35
C ASP A 112 -16.29 -0.50 -27.07
N TYR A 113 -17.49 0.07 -27.19
CA TYR A 113 -18.26 0.49 -26.03
C TYR A 113 -19.06 -0.69 -25.48
N SER A 114 -18.74 -1.08 -24.24
CA SER A 114 -19.42 -2.17 -23.51
C SER A 114 -20.14 -1.70 -22.24
N GLY A 115 -20.36 -0.40 -22.10
CA GLY A 115 -21.07 0.18 -20.94
C GLY A 115 -22.60 0.15 -21.09
N PRO A 116 -23.33 0.74 -20.13
CA PRO A 116 -24.79 0.87 -20.19
C PRO A 116 -25.25 1.64 -21.43
N ARG A 117 -26.22 1.12 -22.18
CA ARG A 117 -26.78 1.77 -23.38
C ARG A 117 -27.74 2.92 -23.03
N THR A 118 -27.27 3.86 -22.21
CA THR A 118 -27.96 5.09 -21.81
C THR A 118 -27.15 6.30 -22.27
N ALA A 119 -27.81 7.44 -22.42
CA ALA A 119 -27.15 8.68 -22.82
C ALA A 119 -26.01 9.03 -21.85
N ASP A 120 -26.24 8.94 -20.54
CA ASP A 120 -25.22 9.22 -19.52
C ASP A 120 -24.00 8.31 -19.62
N GLY A 121 -24.21 7.01 -19.82
CA GLY A 121 -23.12 6.03 -19.96
C GLY A 121 -22.25 6.28 -21.19
N LEU A 122 -22.89 6.71 -22.28
CA LEU A 122 -22.21 7.04 -23.53
C LEU A 122 -21.50 8.41 -23.45
N VAL A 123 -22.13 9.41 -22.83
CA VAL A 123 -21.53 10.73 -22.56
C VAL A 123 -20.25 10.57 -21.74
N ALA A 124 -20.30 9.80 -20.65
CA ALA A 124 -19.14 9.59 -19.79
C ALA A 124 -17.95 9.01 -20.55
N SER A 125 -18.19 8.04 -21.43
CA SER A 125 -17.13 7.40 -22.22
C SER A 125 -16.61 8.31 -23.33
N ALA A 126 -17.49 9.07 -23.99
CA ALA A 126 -17.11 10.06 -24.99
C ALA A 126 -16.23 11.17 -24.39
N LEU A 127 -16.60 11.71 -23.22
CA LEU A 127 -15.82 12.73 -22.52
C LEU A 127 -14.47 12.20 -22.03
N GLN A 128 -14.35 10.90 -21.73
CA GLN A 128 -13.06 10.30 -21.41
C GLN A 128 -12.09 10.33 -22.60
N GLU A 129 -12.58 10.07 -23.82
CA GLU A 129 -11.75 10.19 -25.03
C GLU A 129 -11.38 11.64 -25.35
N VAL A 130 -12.29 12.59 -25.09
CA VAL A 130 -11.98 14.03 -25.19
C VAL A 130 -10.86 14.42 -24.22
N ARG A 131 -10.89 13.95 -22.97
CA ARG A 131 -9.83 14.21 -21.99
C ARG A 131 -8.49 13.64 -22.46
N LYS A 132 -8.45 12.40 -22.94
CA LYS A 132 -7.23 11.80 -23.51
C LYS A 132 -6.66 12.63 -24.67
N LEU A 133 -7.52 13.11 -25.56
CA LEU A 133 -7.12 13.98 -26.66
C LEU A 133 -6.53 15.31 -26.16
N VAL A 134 -7.18 15.95 -25.18
CA VAL A 134 -6.69 17.19 -24.57
C VAL A 134 -5.34 16.97 -23.91
N ASP A 135 -5.19 15.93 -23.11
CA ASP A 135 -3.94 15.63 -22.42
C ASP A 135 -2.80 15.33 -23.42
N HIS A 136 -3.06 14.58 -24.49
CA HIS A 136 -2.10 14.34 -25.56
C HIS A 136 -1.67 15.67 -26.23
N ARG A 137 -2.62 16.57 -26.51
CA ARG A 137 -2.32 17.90 -27.08
C ARG A 137 -1.51 18.78 -26.13
N LEU A 138 -1.70 18.62 -24.82
CA LEU A 138 -0.91 19.30 -23.79
C LEU A 138 0.46 18.66 -23.55
N GLY A 139 0.81 17.59 -24.28
CA GLY A 139 2.09 16.88 -24.11
C GLY A 139 2.16 16.07 -22.81
N LYS A 140 1.03 15.86 -22.12
CA LYS A 140 0.97 14.93 -20.99
C LYS A 140 0.98 13.51 -21.56
N LYS A 141 1.99 12.71 -21.20
CA LYS A 141 2.07 11.28 -21.55
C LYS A 141 0.91 10.55 -20.86
N THR A 142 -0.21 10.35 -21.54
CA THR A 142 -1.35 9.61 -20.99
C THR A 142 -1.26 8.12 -21.27
N SER A 143 -1.08 7.35 -20.20
CA SER A 143 -1.42 5.94 -20.14
C SER A 143 -2.94 5.74 -20.29
N SER A 144 -3.36 4.97 -21.28
CA SER A 144 -4.74 4.55 -21.49
C SER A 144 -5.18 3.48 -20.49
N GLY A 145 -6.44 3.54 -20.02
CA GLY A 145 -7.14 2.41 -19.41
C GLY A 145 -7.87 2.76 -18.11
N GLY A 146 -9.20 2.87 -18.18
CA GLY A 146 -10.07 3.36 -17.10
C GLY A 146 -10.58 2.26 -16.17
N GLY A 147 -10.56 2.60 -14.88
CA GLY A 147 -11.22 1.94 -13.78
C GLY A 147 -10.81 2.71 -12.55
N ALA A 148 -11.65 3.65 -12.10
CA ALA A 148 -11.44 4.52 -10.93
C ALA A 148 -9.95 4.70 -10.57
N LYS A 149 -9.13 5.31 -11.43
CA LYS A 149 -7.73 5.52 -11.06
C LYS A 149 -7.70 6.56 -9.96
N SER A 150 -7.51 6.11 -8.73
CA SER A 150 -6.49 6.76 -7.92
C SER A 150 -5.21 6.71 -8.74
N ASP A 151 -4.52 7.85 -8.90
CA ASP A 151 -3.17 7.90 -9.48
C ASP A 151 -2.17 6.99 -8.74
N ASP A 152 -2.57 6.41 -7.61
CA ASP A 152 -1.77 5.58 -6.72
C ASP A 152 -1.69 4.09 -7.10
N VAL A 153 -2.53 3.59 -8.03
CA VAL A 153 -2.39 2.20 -8.54
C VAL A 153 -1.37 2.19 -9.68
N VAL A 154 -0.24 1.52 -9.46
CA VAL A 154 0.85 1.43 -10.42
C VAL A 154 0.52 0.39 -11.49
N GLN A 155 0.58 0.78 -12.76
CA GLN A 155 0.44 -0.18 -13.86
C GLN A 155 1.77 -0.89 -14.09
N LEU A 156 1.73 -2.21 -14.08
CA LEU A 156 2.90 -3.06 -14.17
C LEU A 156 2.86 -3.88 -15.47
N ASP A 157 4.03 -4.06 -16.06
CA ASP A 157 4.27 -4.84 -17.28
C ASP A 157 5.63 -5.53 -17.22
N ASP A 158 5.95 -6.32 -18.24
CA ASP A 158 7.19 -7.09 -18.32
C ASP A 158 8.46 -6.21 -18.25
N THR A 159 8.36 -4.92 -18.59
CA THR A 159 9.51 -4.01 -18.65
C THR A 159 9.81 -3.35 -17.31
N ASN A 160 8.79 -3.10 -16.49
CA ASN A 160 8.94 -2.37 -15.23
C ASN A 160 8.78 -3.23 -13.98
N PHE A 161 8.23 -4.45 -14.09
CA PHE A 161 7.89 -5.27 -12.92
C PHE A 161 9.09 -5.57 -12.04
N LYS A 162 10.22 -5.93 -12.65
CA LYS A 162 11.44 -6.25 -11.90
C LYS A 162 11.93 -5.04 -11.10
N GLU A 163 12.11 -3.90 -11.77
CA GLU A 163 12.63 -2.68 -11.16
C GLU A 163 11.68 -2.15 -10.07
N LEU A 164 10.38 -2.08 -10.36
CA LEU A 164 9.41 -1.48 -9.44
C LEU A 164 9.00 -2.40 -8.30
N VAL A 165 8.88 -3.71 -8.55
CA VAL A 165 8.40 -4.67 -7.56
C VAL A 165 9.55 -5.44 -6.93
N LEU A 166 10.40 -6.12 -7.70
CA LEU A 166 11.39 -7.05 -7.14
C LEU A 166 12.62 -6.33 -6.54
N ASP A 167 13.09 -5.28 -7.20
CA ASP A 167 14.26 -4.50 -6.76
C ASP A 167 13.87 -3.38 -5.76
N SER A 168 12.58 -3.26 -5.41
CA SER A 168 12.05 -2.31 -4.44
C SER A 168 12.18 -2.82 -3.01
N GLU A 169 12.50 -1.96 -2.04
CA GLU A 169 12.46 -2.30 -0.60
C GLU A 169 11.03 -2.31 -0.03
N ASP A 170 10.07 -1.68 -0.73
CA ASP A 170 8.67 -1.59 -0.28
C ASP A 170 7.92 -2.93 -0.38
N LEU A 171 6.86 -3.04 0.43
CA LEU A 171 5.86 -4.10 0.33
C LEU A 171 4.93 -3.83 -0.87
N TRP A 172 4.69 -4.86 -1.67
CA TRP A 172 3.80 -4.77 -2.82
C TRP A 172 2.63 -5.74 -2.77
N LEU A 173 1.48 -5.25 -3.18
CA LEU A 173 0.33 -6.06 -3.55
C LEU A 173 0.10 -5.88 -5.05
N VAL A 174 0.03 -6.98 -5.81
CA VAL A 174 -0.15 -6.92 -7.27
C VAL A 174 -1.38 -7.72 -7.69
N GLU A 175 -2.33 -7.04 -8.32
CA GLU A 175 -3.48 -7.67 -8.96
C GLU A 175 -3.12 -8.11 -10.40
N PHE A 176 -3.30 -9.38 -10.71
CA PHE A 176 -3.32 -9.91 -12.06
C PHE A 176 -4.77 -10.00 -12.54
N PHE A 177 -5.12 -9.18 -13.53
CA PHE A 177 -6.50 -9.00 -13.98
C PHE A 177 -6.66 -9.24 -15.49
N ALA A 178 -7.93 -9.35 -15.92
CA ALA A 178 -8.31 -9.33 -17.32
C ALA A 178 -9.33 -8.20 -17.55
N PRO A 179 -9.17 -7.33 -18.58
CA PRO A 179 -10.04 -6.16 -18.78
C PRO A 179 -11.52 -6.47 -18.98
N TRP A 180 -11.83 -7.67 -19.46
CA TRP A 180 -13.19 -8.15 -19.70
C TRP A 180 -13.82 -8.89 -18.51
N CYS A 181 -13.04 -9.21 -17.47
CA CYS A 181 -13.52 -9.98 -16.32
C CYS A 181 -14.41 -9.13 -15.39
N GLY A 182 -15.65 -9.56 -15.18
CA GLY A 182 -16.59 -8.87 -14.29
C GLY A 182 -16.13 -8.79 -12.83
N HIS A 183 -15.48 -9.84 -12.32
CA HIS A 183 -14.92 -9.83 -10.96
C HIS A 183 -13.77 -8.83 -10.80
N CYS A 184 -12.92 -8.67 -11.81
CA CYS A 184 -11.85 -7.65 -11.83
C CYS A 184 -12.46 -6.24 -11.85
N LYS A 185 -13.48 -6.01 -12.69
CA LYS A 185 -14.18 -4.72 -12.74
C LYS A 185 -14.80 -4.34 -11.39
N ASN A 186 -15.32 -5.33 -10.66
CA ASN A 186 -15.86 -5.11 -9.31
C ASN A 186 -14.78 -4.84 -8.26
N LEU A 187 -13.58 -5.44 -8.39
CA LEU A 187 -12.46 -5.22 -7.48
C LEU A 187 -11.78 -3.85 -7.71
N ALA A 188 -11.67 -3.40 -8.96
CA ALA A 188 -10.99 -2.17 -9.36
C ALA A 188 -11.28 -0.93 -8.46
N PRO A 189 -12.55 -0.57 -8.13
CA PRO A 189 -12.80 0.58 -7.25
C PRO A 189 -12.31 0.37 -5.81
N HIS A 190 -12.36 -0.87 -5.29
CA HIS A 190 -11.82 -1.19 -3.98
C HIS A 190 -10.29 -1.19 -3.97
N TRP A 191 -9.68 -1.71 -5.04
CA TRP A 191 -8.23 -1.73 -5.24
C TRP A 191 -7.65 -0.31 -5.27
N ALA A 192 -8.27 0.58 -6.06
CA ALA A 192 -7.86 1.97 -6.14
C ALA A 192 -8.00 2.71 -4.80
N LYS A 193 -9.14 2.53 -4.12
CA LYS A 193 -9.33 3.13 -2.79
C LYS A 193 -8.29 2.63 -1.78
N ALA A 194 -7.99 1.33 -1.76
CA ALA A 194 -6.95 0.77 -0.91
C ALA A 194 -5.56 1.32 -1.27
N ALA A 195 -5.25 1.54 -2.55
CA ALA A 195 -3.98 2.10 -2.99
C ALA A 195 -3.77 3.53 -2.47
N THR A 196 -4.82 4.34 -2.49
CA THR A 196 -4.79 5.69 -1.90
C THR A 196 -4.64 5.65 -0.38
N GLU A 197 -5.36 4.78 0.32
CA GLU A 197 -5.29 4.67 1.79
C GLU A 197 -3.94 4.12 2.28
N LEU A 198 -3.29 3.25 1.50
CA LEU A 198 -2.01 2.63 1.83
C LEU A 198 -0.79 3.41 1.33
N LYS A 199 -1.00 4.57 0.69
CA LYS A 199 0.07 5.38 0.10
C LYS A 199 1.19 5.64 1.11
N GLY A 200 2.43 5.33 0.72
CA GLY A 200 3.62 5.47 1.56
C GLY A 200 3.87 4.33 2.55
N GLN A 201 2.97 3.34 2.64
CA GLN A 201 3.16 2.15 3.48
C GLN A 201 3.20 0.87 2.63
N VAL A 202 2.31 0.75 1.64
CA VAL A 202 2.23 -0.40 0.73
C VAL A 202 1.92 0.09 -0.68
N LYS A 203 2.61 -0.47 -1.67
CA LYS A 203 2.37 -0.16 -3.09
C LYS A 203 1.41 -1.17 -3.69
N LEU A 204 0.39 -0.68 -4.41
CA LEU A 204 -0.57 -1.51 -5.13
C LEU A 204 -0.31 -1.42 -6.63
N GLY A 205 -0.08 -2.57 -7.24
CA GLY A 205 0.14 -2.74 -8.67
C GLY A 205 -1.01 -3.45 -9.36
N ALA A 206 -1.12 -3.26 -10.67
CA ALA A 206 -2.03 -4.01 -11.52
C ALA A 206 -1.32 -4.45 -12.82
N VAL A 207 -1.46 -5.73 -13.16
CA VAL A 207 -0.93 -6.36 -14.38
C VAL A 207 -2.09 -6.89 -15.21
N ASP A 208 -2.19 -6.47 -16.47
CA ASP A 208 -3.08 -7.12 -17.42
C ASP A 208 -2.48 -8.47 -17.83
N ALA A 209 -2.94 -9.54 -17.19
CA ALA A 209 -2.45 -10.89 -17.42
C ALA A 209 -2.85 -11.45 -18.80
N THR A 210 -3.80 -10.82 -19.50
CA THR A 210 -4.15 -11.19 -20.87
C THR A 210 -3.16 -10.66 -21.89
N ALA A 211 -2.54 -9.51 -21.61
CA ALA A 211 -1.45 -8.94 -22.39
C ALA A 211 -0.08 -9.54 -22.00
N TYR A 212 0.15 -9.78 -20.70
CA TYR A 212 1.44 -10.23 -20.14
C TYR A 212 1.38 -11.66 -19.60
N GLN A 213 1.05 -12.61 -20.47
CA GLN A 213 0.84 -14.02 -20.11
C GLN A 213 2.10 -14.71 -19.54
N GLY A 214 3.28 -14.30 -20.01
CA GLY A 214 4.56 -14.84 -19.51
C GLY A 214 4.77 -14.51 -18.04
N LEU A 215 4.61 -13.23 -17.67
CA LEU A 215 4.68 -12.77 -16.29
C LEU A 215 3.60 -13.40 -15.41
N ALA A 216 2.35 -13.48 -15.90
CA ALA A 216 1.27 -14.15 -15.19
C ALA A 216 1.59 -15.65 -14.92
N SER A 217 2.15 -16.35 -15.90
CA SER A 217 2.55 -17.75 -15.77
C SER A 217 3.69 -17.96 -14.77
N GLN A 218 4.64 -17.03 -14.69
CA GLN A 218 5.75 -17.09 -13.72
C GLN A 218 5.27 -17.09 -12.27
N TYR A 219 4.14 -16.44 -11.99
CA TYR A 219 3.51 -16.39 -10.68
C TYR A 219 2.33 -17.37 -10.53
N GLY A 220 2.17 -18.30 -11.47
CA GLY A 220 1.15 -19.36 -11.40
C GLY A 220 -0.29 -18.84 -11.43
N VAL A 221 -0.56 -17.74 -12.15
CA VAL A 221 -1.91 -17.18 -12.28
C VAL A 221 -2.75 -18.09 -13.18
N GLN A 222 -3.83 -18.66 -12.62
CA GLN A 222 -4.74 -19.60 -13.32
C GLN A 222 -6.15 -19.03 -13.54
N GLY A 223 -6.47 -17.88 -12.95
CA GLY A 223 -7.78 -17.24 -13.04
C GLY A 223 -7.70 -15.78 -12.63
N TYR A 224 -8.80 -15.04 -12.80
CA TYR A 224 -8.82 -13.60 -12.56
C TYR A 224 -9.99 -13.18 -11.66
N PRO A 225 -9.80 -12.21 -10.74
CA PRO A 225 -8.50 -11.64 -10.35
C PRO A 225 -7.71 -12.61 -9.45
N THR A 226 -6.39 -12.62 -9.61
CA THR A 226 -5.45 -13.21 -8.65
C THR A 226 -4.59 -12.08 -8.07
N ILE A 227 -4.48 -12.02 -6.75
CA ILE A 227 -3.65 -11.02 -6.08
C ILE A 227 -2.45 -11.73 -5.47
N LYS A 228 -1.25 -11.19 -5.72
CA LYS A 228 0.00 -11.66 -5.14
C LYS A 228 0.57 -10.64 -4.18
N TYR A 229 1.12 -11.13 -3.09
CA TYR A 229 1.82 -10.37 -2.07
C TYR A 229 3.33 -10.54 -2.23
N PHE A 230 4.06 -9.44 -2.19
CA PHE A 230 5.51 -9.40 -2.22
C PHE A 230 6.00 -8.68 -0.96
N PRO A 231 6.80 -9.35 -0.11
CA PRO A 231 7.24 -8.79 1.16
C PRO A 231 8.15 -7.57 0.98
N ALA A 232 8.25 -6.74 2.02
CA ALA A 232 9.25 -5.68 2.08
C ALA A 232 10.67 -6.29 2.16
N GLY A 233 11.68 -5.52 1.79
CA GLY A 233 13.07 -5.97 1.78
C GLY A 233 13.48 -6.71 0.50
N LYS A 234 14.65 -7.36 0.57
CA LYS A 234 15.20 -8.19 -0.50
C LYS A 234 14.24 -9.32 -0.86
N LYS A 235 13.76 -9.33 -2.10
CA LYS A 235 12.80 -10.29 -2.62
C LYS A 235 13.17 -10.75 -4.02
N ASP A 236 12.68 -11.92 -4.38
CA ASP A 236 12.77 -12.48 -5.73
C ASP A 236 11.42 -13.08 -6.13
N ARG A 237 11.39 -13.80 -7.26
CA ARG A 237 10.18 -14.44 -7.77
C ARG A 237 9.54 -15.43 -6.76
N HIS A 238 10.36 -16.11 -5.96
CA HIS A 238 9.91 -17.11 -4.99
C HIS A 238 9.43 -16.51 -3.67
N SER A 239 9.69 -15.22 -3.42
CA SER A 239 9.17 -14.50 -2.26
C SER A 239 7.67 -14.16 -2.38
N ALA A 240 7.06 -14.35 -3.56
CA ALA A 240 5.66 -14.03 -3.79
C ALA A 240 4.73 -15.05 -3.11
N GLU A 241 3.76 -14.56 -2.34
CA GLU A 241 2.72 -15.38 -1.72
C GLU A 241 1.33 -15.01 -2.24
N ASP A 242 0.35 -15.90 -2.05
CA ASP A 242 -1.05 -15.62 -2.40
C ASP A 242 -1.71 -14.71 -1.37
N TYR A 243 -2.42 -13.69 -1.84
CA TYR A 243 -3.31 -12.90 -1.00
C TYR A 243 -4.58 -13.70 -0.69
N ASN A 244 -4.88 -13.84 0.60
CA ASN A 244 -6.00 -14.64 1.10
C ASN A 244 -7.04 -13.82 1.90
N GLY A 245 -6.99 -12.49 1.83
CA GLY A 245 -7.94 -11.59 2.50
C GLY A 245 -9.21 -11.31 1.69
N GLY A 246 -10.07 -10.45 2.23
CA GLY A 246 -11.29 -9.99 1.57
C GLY A 246 -11.05 -9.02 0.40
N ARG A 247 -12.03 -8.84 -0.48
CA ARG A 247 -11.88 -8.02 -1.69
C ARG A 247 -12.45 -6.60 -1.57
N THR A 248 -12.85 -6.19 -0.36
CA THR A 248 -13.25 -4.81 -0.09
C THR A 248 -12.02 -3.96 0.23
N SER A 249 -12.13 -2.64 0.08
CA SER A 249 -11.00 -1.73 0.37
C SER A 249 -10.53 -1.85 1.82
N GLY A 250 -11.47 -1.99 2.77
CA GLY A 250 -11.15 -2.14 4.19
C GLY A 250 -10.39 -3.43 4.50
N ASP A 251 -10.82 -4.55 3.91
CA ASP A 251 -10.15 -5.84 4.11
C ASP A 251 -8.72 -5.83 3.53
N ILE A 252 -8.53 -5.22 2.36
CA ILE A 252 -7.23 -5.09 1.70
C ILE A 252 -6.30 -4.22 2.57
N VAL A 253 -6.79 -3.06 3.01
CA VAL A 253 -6.03 -2.12 3.85
C VAL A 253 -5.62 -2.79 5.15
N GLN A 254 -6.57 -3.43 5.85
CA GLN A 254 -6.28 -4.11 7.11
C GLN A 254 -5.24 -5.21 6.93
N TRP A 255 -5.44 -6.10 5.96
CA TRP A 255 -4.52 -7.20 5.68
C TRP A 255 -3.11 -6.69 5.33
N ALA A 256 -3.03 -5.63 4.52
CA ALA A 256 -1.76 -5.04 4.12
C ALA A 256 -1.03 -4.42 5.31
N LEU A 257 -1.72 -3.67 6.18
CA LEU A 257 -1.14 -3.08 7.39
C LEU A 257 -0.68 -4.13 8.40
N GLU A 258 -1.43 -5.23 8.53
CA GLU A 258 -1.00 -6.39 9.31
C GLU A 258 0.33 -6.93 8.77
N LYS A 259 0.42 -7.17 7.46
CA LYS A 259 1.68 -7.62 6.82
C LYS A 259 2.83 -6.64 6.96
N VAL A 260 2.58 -5.33 6.86
CA VAL A 260 3.59 -4.30 7.15
C VAL A 260 4.11 -4.48 8.59
N ALA A 261 3.23 -4.72 9.56
CA ALA A 261 3.65 -4.96 10.94
C ALA A 261 4.42 -6.28 11.12
N GLU A 262 4.07 -7.36 10.39
CA GLU A 262 4.81 -8.63 10.46
C GLU A 262 6.21 -8.54 9.86
N ASN A 263 6.38 -7.72 8.81
CA ASN A 263 7.63 -7.56 8.07
C ASN A 263 8.40 -6.29 8.48
N ALA A 264 7.92 -5.55 9.47
CA ALA A 264 8.66 -4.45 10.04
C ALA A 264 10.03 -4.95 10.53
N PRO A 265 11.10 -4.16 10.34
CA PRO A 265 12.41 -4.51 10.90
C PRO A 265 12.31 -4.61 12.42
N ALA A 266 13.17 -5.43 13.00
CA ALA A 266 13.35 -5.47 14.46
C ALA A 266 13.61 -4.05 14.97
N PRO A 267 13.00 -3.63 16.09
CA PRO A 267 13.36 -2.37 16.71
C PRO A 267 14.83 -2.41 17.13
N GLU A 268 15.54 -1.31 16.87
CA GLU A 268 16.92 -1.17 17.31
C GLU A 268 16.95 -0.96 18.83
N LEU A 269 17.75 -1.78 19.53
CA LEU A 269 18.03 -1.60 20.95
C LEU A 269 19.14 -0.57 21.12
N LYS A 270 18.79 0.64 21.59
CA LYS A 270 19.74 1.75 21.74
C LYS A 270 20.19 1.94 23.18
N GLN A 271 21.48 2.28 23.37
CA GLN A 271 21.98 2.70 24.67
C GLN A 271 21.59 4.16 24.93
N ILE A 272 21.12 4.47 26.13
CA ILE A 272 20.84 5.83 26.56
C ILE A 272 22.16 6.53 26.87
N THR A 273 22.68 7.25 25.88
CA THR A 273 23.93 8.02 26.01
C THR A 273 23.69 9.51 26.20
N LYS A 274 22.52 10.01 25.83
CA LYS A 274 22.11 11.42 25.94
C LYS A 274 20.59 11.56 25.82
N GLY A 275 20.05 12.71 26.22
CA GLY A 275 18.61 12.99 26.17
C GLY A 275 17.97 12.78 24.80
N SER A 276 18.63 13.18 23.71
CA SER A 276 18.07 13.02 22.36
C SER A 276 17.83 11.56 21.98
N VAL A 277 18.64 10.62 22.48
CA VAL A 277 18.42 9.18 22.21
C VAL A 277 17.15 8.67 22.89
N LEU A 278 16.89 9.11 24.13
CA LEU A 278 15.66 8.80 24.84
C LEU A 278 14.44 9.37 24.10
N ASP A 279 14.51 10.65 23.73
CA ASP A 279 13.43 11.35 23.04
C ASP A 279 13.16 10.74 21.66
N GLU A 280 14.17 10.63 20.79
CA GLU A 280 14.01 10.10 19.42
C GLU A 280 13.50 8.64 19.40
N THR A 281 13.84 7.84 20.42
CA THR A 281 13.45 6.42 20.48
C THR A 281 12.06 6.23 21.07
N CYS A 282 11.66 7.07 22.02
CA CYS A 282 10.36 6.95 22.70
C CYS A 282 9.28 7.85 22.09
N GLU A 283 9.63 8.95 21.42
CA GLU A 283 8.70 9.88 20.79
C GLU A 283 7.98 9.21 19.61
N GLY A 284 6.67 9.44 19.47
CA GLY A 284 5.84 8.79 18.45
C GLY A 284 5.42 7.34 18.76
N THR A 285 6.13 6.62 19.63
CA THR A 285 5.77 5.25 20.05
C THR A 285 4.64 5.25 21.09
N GLN A 286 3.94 4.11 21.22
CA GLN A 286 2.90 3.96 22.26
C GLN A 286 3.52 3.67 23.64
N LEU A 287 4.59 2.89 23.66
CA LEU A 287 5.30 2.47 24.86
C LEU A 287 6.80 2.41 24.55
N CYS A 288 7.60 2.68 25.57
CA CYS A 288 9.06 2.60 25.53
C CYS A 288 9.55 1.66 26.62
N VAL A 289 10.27 0.62 26.23
CA VAL A 289 10.89 -0.34 27.14
C VAL A 289 12.27 0.20 27.53
N VAL A 290 12.46 0.48 28.81
CA VAL A 290 13.72 1.00 29.37
C VAL A 290 14.29 -0.05 30.32
N SER A 291 15.50 -0.52 30.03
CA SER A 291 16.21 -1.52 30.82
C SER A 291 17.46 -0.92 31.46
N ILE A 292 17.66 -1.15 32.75
CA ILE A 292 18.90 -0.79 33.44
C ILE A 292 19.66 -2.08 33.73
N LEU A 293 20.83 -2.23 33.12
CA LEU A 293 21.66 -3.42 33.23
C LEU A 293 22.74 -3.23 34.31
N PRO A 294 23.22 -4.31 34.95
CA PRO A 294 24.27 -4.20 35.95
C PRO A 294 25.52 -3.48 35.42
N HIS A 295 26.27 -2.87 36.34
CA HIS A 295 27.51 -2.18 36.02
C HIS A 295 28.53 -3.14 35.39
N ILE A 296 29.42 -2.64 34.52
CA ILE A 296 30.34 -3.50 33.78
C ILE A 296 31.30 -4.28 34.68
N TYR A 297 31.70 -3.71 35.83
CA TYR A 297 32.52 -4.41 36.83
C TYR A 297 31.84 -5.65 37.42
N ASP A 298 30.50 -5.65 37.53
CA ASP A 298 29.74 -6.76 38.14
C ASP A 298 29.38 -7.87 37.15
N CYS A 299 29.21 -7.52 35.87
CA CYS A 299 28.62 -8.39 34.85
C CYS A 299 29.59 -8.69 33.70
N GLN A 300 30.59 -7.84 33.47
CA GLN A 300 31.52 -7.95 32.35
C GLN A 300 30.79 -8.02 30.99
N SER A 301 31.54 -8.14 29.89
CA SER A 301 30.97 -8.09 28.55
C SER A 301 30.08 -9.29 28.24
N GLU A 302 30.44 -10.50 28.71
CA GLU A 302 29.68 -11.72 28.44
C GLU A 302 28.26 -11.66 29.00
N CYS A 303 28.11 -11.34 30.29
CA CYS A 303 26.77 -11.27 30.90
C CYS A 303 25.96 -10.10 30.34
N ARG A 304 26.59 -8.94 30.02
CA ARG A 304 25.90 -7.79 29.43
C ARG A 304 25.36 -8.16 28.04
N ASN A 305 26.19 -8.79 27.21
CA ASN A 305 25.78 -9.27 25.90
C ASN A 305 24.63 -10.29 25.99
N GLY A 306 24.59 -11.14 27.01
CA GLY A 306 23.47 -12.04 27.27
C GLY A 306 22.14 -11.30 27.52
N TYR A 307 22.16 -10.22 28.30
CA TYR A 307 20.98 -9.36 28.49
C TYR A 307 20.58 -8.64 27.21
N LEU A 308 21.54 -8.05 26.49
CA LEU A 308 21.28 -7.35 25.23
C LEU A 308 20.69 -8.30 24.18
N GLU A 309 21.17 -9.53 24.09
CA GLU A 309 20.62 -10.56 23.20
C GLU A 309 19.19 -10.93 23.58
N THR A 310 18.91 -11.11 24.87
CA THR A 310 17.55 -11.35 25.37
C THR A 310 16.60 -10.21 24.98
N LEU A 311 17.04 -8.96 25.14
CA LEU A 311 16.26 -7.77 24.78
C LEU A 311 16.05 -7.68 23.26
N LYS A 312 17.06 -7.99 22.44
CA LYS A 312 16.93 -8.03 20.97
C LYS A 312 15.93 -9.09 20.51
N GLN A 313 15.98 -10.30 21.07
CA GLN A 313 15.04 -11.38 20.76
C GLN A 313 13.59 -11.00 21.12
N LEU A 314 13.41 -10.31 22.25
CA LEU A 314 12.09 -9.79 22.64
C LEU A 314 11.67 -8.61 21.77
N GLY A 315 12.59 -7.73 21.37
CA GLY A 315 12.37 -6.67 20.40
C GLY A 315 11.81 -7.21 19.09
N GLU A 316 12.43 -8.25 18.54
CA GLU A 316 11.94 -8.94 17.35
C GLU A 316 10.55 -9.56 17.57
N LYS A 317 10.33 -10.21 18.73
CA LYS A 317 9.04 -10.82 19.06
C LYS A 317 7.89 -9.80 19.16
N PHE A 318 8.17 -8.61 19.69
CA PHE A 318 7.19 -7.53 19.90
C PHE A 318 7.28 -6.42 18.84
N LYS A 319 7.97 -6.64 17.71
CA LYS A 319 8.15 -5.62 16.66
C LYS A 319 6.84 -5.06 16.10
N ARG A 320 5.77 -5.87 16.08
CA ARG A 320 4.42 -5.45 15.68
C ARG A 320 3.87 -4.31 16.53
N ASN A 321 4.30 -4.21 17.79
CA ASN A 321 3.82 -3.20 18.72
C ASN A 321 4.49 -1.84 18.53
N ARG A 322 5.58 -1.75 17.73
CA ARG A 322 6.33 -0.51 17.45
C ARG A 322 6.73 0.24 18.72
N TRP A 323 7.22 -0.48 19.72
CA TRP A 323 7.73 0.10 20.97
C TRP A 323 9.18 0.58 20.79
N GLY A 324 9.55 1.62 21.54
CA GLY A 324 10.95 2.00 21.69
C GLY A 324 11.69 1.03 22.61
N TRP A 325 12.95 0.73 22.31
CA TRP A 325 13.77 -0.20 23.10
C TRP A 325 15.08 0.47 23.50
N LEU A 326 15.26 0.66 24.81
CA LEU A 326 16.37 1.37 25.39
C LEU A 326 17.01 0.57 26.50
N TRP A 327 18.32 0.75 26.66
CA TRP A 327 19.04 0.29 27.84
C TRP A 327 20.03 1.34 28.35
N SER A 328 20.36 1.26 29.64
CA SER A 328 21.46 2.01 30.25
C SER A 328 22.23 1.10 31.19
N GLU A 329 23.49 1.43 31.44
CA GLU A 329 24.22 0.90 32.58
C GLU A 329 23.63 1.46 33.88
N ALA A 330 23.63 0.63 34.93
CA ALA A 330 23.26 1.01 36.29
C ALA A 330 24.04 2.24 36.75
N MET A 331 23.33 3.17 37.40
CA MET A 331 23.88 4.42 37.93
C MET A 331 24.37 5.42 36.88
N ALA A 332 24.36 5.09 35.60
CA ALA A 332 24.75 6.02 34.54
C ALA A 332 23.68 7.10 34.31
N GLN A 333 22.42 6.84 34.67
CA GLN A 333 21.29 7.75 34.44
C GLN A 333 20.47 7.96 35.72
N PRO A 334 21.04 8.58 36.78
CA PRO A 334 20.46 8.57 38.11
C PRO A 334 19.09 9.26 38.18
N GLN A 335 18.88 10.35 37.44
CA GLN A 335 17.58 11.05 37.41
C GLN A 335 16.51 10.22 36.70
N LEU A 336 16.88 9.46 35.67
CA LEU A 336 15.98 8.54 34.98
C LEU A 336 15.61 7.34 35.85
N GLU A 337 16.60 6.77 36.51
CA GLU A 337 16.45 5.66 37.44
C GLU A 337 15.56 6.07 38.62
N GLU A 338 15.77 7.25 39.21
CA GLU A 338 14.94 7.78 40.29
C GLU A 338 13.50 8.04 39.84
N ALA A 339 13.30 8.68 38.67
CA ALA A 339 11.96 9.04 38.19
C ALA A 339 11.07 7.84 37.85
N LEU A 340 11.71 6.71 37.50
CA LEU A 340 11.06 5.44 37.21
C LEU A 340 11.15 4.45 38.39
N GLU A 341 11.67 4.88 39.54
CA GLU A 341 11.87 4.05 40.75
C GLU A 341 12.63 2.74 40.44
N MET A 342 13.61 2.81 39.53
CA MET A 342 14.50 1.71 39.17
C MET A 342 15.72 1.68 40.08
N GLY A 343 16.28 0.49 40.33
CA GLY A 343 17.46 0.30 41.18
C GLY A 343 17.18 -0.02 42.66
N GLY A 344 15.97 0.24 43.15
CA GLY A 344 15.61 -0.05 44.56
C GLY A 344 15.69 -1.54 44.96
N PHE A 345 15.52 -2.45 44.01
CA PHE A 345 15.63 -3.91 44.21
C PHE A 345 16.92 -4.51 43.63
N GLY A 346 17.86 -3.66 43.18
CA GLY A 346 19.06 -4.05 42.45
C GLY A 346 18.86 -4.11 40.93
N TYR A 347 19.94 -4.47 40.23
CA TYR A 347 19.99 -4.57 38.77
C TYR A 347 20.18 -6.04 38.34
N PRO A 348 19.66 -6.45 37.18
CA PRO A 348 18.96 -5.65 36.17
C PRO A 348 17.52 -5.25 36.56
N ALA A 349 17.09 -4.08 36.07
CA ALA A 349 15.73 -3.55 36.25
C ALA A 349 15.09 -3.18 34.90
N MET A 350 13.76 -3.21 34.80
CA MET A 350 13.04 -2.81 33.60
C MET A 350 11.77 -2.05 33.93
N ALA A 351 11.54 -0.95 33.20
CA ALA A 351 10.29 -0.22 33.17
C ALA A 351 9.73 -0.15 31.75
N VAL A 352 8.41 -0.17 31.62
CA VAL A 352 7.73 0.17 30.37
C VAL A 352 7.00 1.48 30.56
N LEU A 353 7.44 2.51 29.84
CA LEU A 353 6.96 3.87 29.94
C LEU A 353 5.94 4.19 28.84
N ASN A 354 4.83 4.81 29.21
CA ASN A 354 3.93 5.51 28.30
C ASN A 354 4.20 7.02 28.38
N THR A 355 4.92 7.56 27.41
CA THR A 355 5.30 8.98 27.36
C THR A 355 4.11 9.93 27.20
N ARG A 356 3.01 9.48 26.59
CA ARG A 356 1.80 10.31 26.42
C ARG A 356 1.00 10.45 27.71
N LYS A 357 0.92 9.37 28.50
CA LYS A 357 0.19 9.34 29.78
C LYS A 357 1.08 9.66 30.98
N MET A 358 2.40 9.76 30.76
CA MET A 358 3.42 9.87 31.81
C MET A 358 3.21 8.86 32.93
N LYS A 359 3.04 7.59 32.53
CA LYS A 359 2.88 6.44 33.42
C LYS A 359 3.82 5.33 33.02
N TYR A 360 4.34 4.60 33.99
CA TYR A 360 5.18 3.45 33.74
C TYR A 360 4.71 2.22 34.54
N SER A 361 5.12 1.05 34.08
CA SER A 361 4.98 -0.21 34.80
C SER A 361 6.36 -0.79 35.03
N LEU A 362 6.62 -1.31 36.23
CA LEU A 362 7.88 -1.97 36.57
C LEU A 362 7.77 -3.48 36.42
N LEU A 363 8.84 -4.09 35.89
CA LEU A 363 9.01 -5.53 35.92
C LEU A 363 9.21 -5.99 37.37
N LYS A 364 8.26 -6.78 37.88
CA LYS A 364 8.34 -7.39 39.22
C LYS A 364 8.85 -8.85 39.21
N GLY A 365 8.90 -9.45 38.03
CA GLY A 365 9.34 -10.83 37.83
C GLY A 365 10.84 -10.93 37.56
N SER A 366 11.30 -12.13 37.21
CA SER A 366 12.69 -12.36 36.81
C SER A 366 13.05 -11.59 35.53
N PHE A 367 14.27 -11.06 35.48
CA PHE A 367 14.87 -10.52 34.26
C PHE A 367 15.39 -11.66 33.37
N SER A 368 14.46 -12.46 32.85
CA SER A 368 14.71 -13.55 31.92
C SER A 368 13.81 -13.40 30.70
N PHE A 369 14.11 -14.08 29.59
CA PHE A 369 13.26 -14.07 28.41
C PHE A 369 11.79 -14.35 28.75
N LYS A 370 11.53 -15.37 29.59
CA LYS A 370 10.18 -15.74 30.02
C LYS A 370 9.53 -14.65 30.88
N GLY A 371 10.24 -14.18 31.90
CA GLY A 371 9.70 -13.17 32.84
C GLY A 371 9.40 -11.84 32.15
N ILE A 372 10.30 -11.37 31.30
CA ILE A 372 10.09 -10.15 30.51
C ILE A 372 8.96 -10.35 29.50
N ASN A 373 8.92 -11.49 28.79
CA ASN A 373 7.85 -11.77 27.84
C ASN A 373 6.46 -11.78 28.49
N GLU A 374 6.30 -12.38 29.67
CA GLU A 374 5.04 -12.38 30.41
C GLU A 374 4.64 -10.94 30.80
N PHE A 375 5.58 -10.18 31.35
CA PHE A 375 5.36 -8.78 31.71
C PHE A 375 4.97 -7.90 30.51
N LEU A 376 5.70 -7.98 29.40
CA LEU A 376 5.39 -7.22 28.18
C LEU A 376 4.03 -7.59 27.60
N ARG A 377 3.63 -8.88 27.66
CA ARG A 377 2.28 -9.30 27.25
C ARG A 377 1.21 -8.64 28.11
N GLU A 378 1.37 -8.58 29.42
CA GLU A 378 0.41 -7.94 30.32
C GLU A 378 0.28 -6.44 30.02
N VAL A 379 1.41 -5.75 29.89
CA VAL A 379 1.44 -4.31 29.58
C VAL A 379 0.81 -4.03 28.21
N SER A 380 1.01 -4.90 27.21
CA SER A 380 0.43 -4.73 25.86
C SER A 380 -1.10 -4.68 25.85
N VAL A 381 -1.76 -5.38 26.78
CA VAL A 381 -3.23 -5.41 26.93
C VAL A 381 -3.72 -4.49 28.04
N GLY A 382 -2.85 -3.62 28.58
CA GLY A 382 -3.18 -2.68 29.66
C GLY A 382 -3.45 -3.34 31.01
N ARG A 383 -2.97 -4.57 31.21
CA ARG A 383 -3.00 -5.25 32.51
C ARG A 383 -1.73 -4.90 33.30
N GLY A 384 -1.88 -4.83 34.62
CA GLY A 384 -0.79 -4.49 35.54
C GLY A 384 -0.96 -3.13 36.21
N SER A 385 -0.23 -2.93 37.32
CA SER A 385 -0.19 -1.65 38.03
C SER A 385 0.65 -0.66 37.23
N SER A 386 0.13 0.55 37.02
CA SER A 386 0.90 1.66 36.43
C SER A 386 1.05 2.77 37.46
N VAL A 387 2.26 3.31 37.55
CA VAL A 387 2.65 4.37 38.48
C VAL A 387 2.85 5.66 37.67
N PRO A 388 2.40 6.84 38.15
CA PRO A 388 2.72 8.10 37.50
C PRO A 388 4.23 8.38 37.58
N VAL A 389 4.81 8.87 36.49
CA VAL A 389 6.21 9.32 36.49
C VAL A 389 6.36 10.51 37.42
N LYS A 390 7.38 10.49 38.29
CA LYS A 390 7.67 11.57 39.22
C LYS A 390 7.89 12.89 38.46
N GLY A 391 7.16 13.94 38.83
CA GLY A 391 7.25 15.24 38.18
C GLY A 391 6.51 15.37 36.83
N ALA A 392 5.81 14.32 36.36
CA ALA A 392 4.98 14.33 35.15
C ALA A 392 5.68 14.81 33.86
N LYS A 393 7.01 14.73 33.82
CA LYS A 393 7.84 14.96 32.62
C LYS A 393 8.92 13.88 32.53
N LEU A 394 9.46 13.68 31.33
CA LEU A 394 10.67 12.88 31.19
C LEU A 394 11.82 13.56 31.96
N PRO A 395 12.60 12.81 32.75
CA PRO A 395 13.73 13.34 33.49
C PRO A 395 14.90 13.64 32.55
N ASP A 396 15.78 14.53 33.00
CA ASP A 396 17.00 14.84 32.26
C ASP A 396 17.95 13.64 32.28
N VAL A 397 18.63 13.41 31.15
CA VAL A 397 19.58 12.31 30.94
C VAL A 397 20.98 12.90 30.88
N VAL A 398 21.92 12.27 31.57
CA VAL A 398 23.34 12.67 31.59
C VAL A 398 24.00 12.15 30.32
N GLU A 399 24.87 12.98 29.73
CA GLU A 399 25.69 12.55 28.59
C GLU A 399 26.78 11.60 29.06
N VAL A 400 26.84 10.41 28.47
CA VAL A 400 27.80 9.34 28.79
C VAL A 400 28.38 8.74 27.53
N GLU A 401 29.63 8.28 27.62
CA GLU A 401 30.28 7.59 26.51
C GLU A 401 29.57 6.26 26.20
N PRO A 402 29.35 5.92 24.91
CA PRO A 402 28.82 4.62 24.54
C PRO A 402 29.73 3.49 25.04
N TRP A 403 29.13 2.38 25.43
CA TRP A 403 29.90 1.21 25.83
C TRP A 403 30.70 0.68 24.63
N ASP A 404 31.99 0.44 24.83
CA ASP A 404 32.93 0.04 23.79
C ASP A 404 32.85 -1.46 23.42
N GLY A 405 31.95 -2.20 24.08
CA GLY A 405 31.74 -3.63 23.88
C GLY A 405 32.73 -4.52 24.64
N LYS A 406 33.58 -3.97 25.51
CA LYS A 406 34.62 -4.70 26.24
C LYS A 406 34.31 -4.85 27.72
N ASP A 407 35.08 -5.73 28.35
CA ASP A 407 35.13 -5.90 29.80
C ASP A 407 35.58 -4.62 30.49
N ALA A 408 35.29 -4.53 31.79
CA ALA A 408 35.79 -3.43 32.58
C ALA A 408 37.32 -3.45 32.58
N PRO A 409 38.01 -2.30 32.45
CA PRO A 409 39.45 -2.24 32.61
C PRO A 409 39.83 -2.84 33.97
N LEU A 410 40.88 -3.66 34.01
CA LEU A 410 41.44 -4.09 35.29
C LEU A 410 41.86 -2.83 36.04
N GLU A 411 41.34 -2.65 37.26
CA GLU A 411 41.80 -1.58 38.14
C GLU A 411 43.32 -1.70 38.26
N GLN A 412 44.03 -0.63 37.92
CA GLN A 412 45.45 -0.59 38.23
C GLN A 412 45.55 -0.60 39.75
N PRO A 413 46.38 -1.46 40.37
CA PRO A 413 46.58 -1.39 41.80
C PRO A 413 47.05 0.03 42.11
N GLU A 414 46.23 0.78 42.85
CA GLU A 414 46.71 2.01 43.47
C GLU A 414 47.89 1.58 44.34
N ASP A 415 49.06 2.20 44.13
CA ASP A 415 50.17 2.06 45.04
C ASP A 415 49.68 2.58 46.39
N ILE A 416 49.26 1.66 47.27
CA ILE A 416 48.80 1.99 48.62
C ILE A 416 49.99 2.68 49.29
N ASP A 417 49.89 3.99 49.48
CA ASP A 417 50.87 4.75 50.22
C ASP A 417 50.74 4.38 51.71
N LEU A 418 51.51 3.37 52.11
CA LEU A 418 51.57 2.89 53.49
C LEU A 418 52.32 3.86 54.43
N SER A 419 52.70 5.06 53.97
CA SER A 419 53.39 6.04 54.83
C SER A 419 52.51 6.62 55.94
N ASP A 420 51.18 6.52 55.80
CA ASP A 420 50.20 6.94 56.82
C ASP A 420 49.80 5.80 57.80
N VAL A 421 50.36 4.61 57.66
CA VAL A 421 50.12 3.49 58.59
C VAL A 421 51.14 3.55 59.72
N GLU A 422 50.83 4.30 60.77
CA GLU A 422 51.55 4.20 62.05
C GLU A 422 51.26 2.82 62.67
N LEU A 423 52.23 1.91 62.55
CA LEU A 423 52.26 0.68 63.33
C LEU A 423 52.61 1.05 64.77
N ASP A 424 51.65 0.98 65.68
CA ASP A 424 51.90 1.04 67.12
C ASP A 424 52.86 -0.09 67.51
N SER A 425 54.15 0.24 67.61
CA SER A 425 55.16 -0.67 68.13
C SER A 425 55.14 -0.65 69.67
N ASP A 426 54.78 -1.79 70.24
CA ASP A 426 54.79 -2.17 71.65
C ASP A 426 55.67 -1.35 72.60
N ALA A 427 55.06 -0.78 73.65
CA ALA A 427 55.78 -0.38 74.87
C ALA A 427 54.86 -0.42 76.10
N ASP A 428 54.59 -1.62 76.63
CA ASP A 428 54.33 -1.79 78.08
C ASP A 428 54.52 -3.26 78.52
N ALA A 429 55.74 -3.77 78.33
CA ALA A 429 56.19 -4.94 79.09
C ALA A 429 56.74 -4.47 80.45
N LYS A 430 55.90 -4.51 81.50
CA LYS A 430 56.38 -4.45 82.90
C LYS A 430 56.67 -5.86 83.40
N PRO A 431 57.86 -6.12 83.97
CA PRO A 431 58.20 -7.43 84.52
C PRO A 431 57.93 -7.53 86.03
N HIS A 432 57.81 -8.79 86.49
CA HIS A 432 57.89 -9.29 87.88
C HIS A 432 56.62 -9.17 88.76
N THR A 433 56.23 -10.14 89.60
CA THR A 433 56.91 -11.34 90.16
C THR A 433 55.86 -12.33 90.68
N GLU A 434 56.18 -13.62 90.68
CA GLU A 434 55.48 -14.69 91.39
C GLU A 434 55.40 -14.43 92.92
N LEU A 435 54.25 -14.76 93.52
CA LEU A 435 54.09 -15.72 94.62
C LEU A 435 52.62 -16.03 94.88
#